data_AF-A0A3N5WBS0-F1
#
_entry.id   AF-A0A3N5WBS0-F1
#
_cell.length_a   1.000
_cell.length_b   1.000
_cell.length_c   1.000
_cell.angle_alpha   90.00
_cell.angle_beta   90.00
_cell.angle_gamma   90.00
#
_symmetry.space_group_name_H-M   'P 1'
#
loop_
_entity.id
_entity.type
_entity.pdbx_description
1 polymer ?
#
loop_
_entity_poly.entity_id
_entity_poly.type
_entity_poly.pdbx_seq_one_letter_code
_entity_poly.pdbx_strand_id
1 'polypeptide(L)'
;MQKAGWSREDVQNFVFEHSKMSQAEMQRANIRTGPITAETEATLQPLVHTPQDFLVIAAGGKAGVQSCYIPGWGGKNGSQSVTREIRIP
;
A
#
# COMPACT_ATOMS: atom_id res chain seq x y z
N MET A 1 12.19 12.46 -3.55
CA MET A 1 11.65 11.91 -4.81
C MET A 1 12.29 12.58 -6.03
N GLN A 2 11.84 13.75 -6.49
CA GLN A 2 12.33 14.33 -7.76
C GLN A 2 13.85 14.55 -7.84
N LYS A 3 14.49 15.13 -6.81
CA LYS A 3 15.95 15.33 -6.79
C LYS A 3 16.76 14.02 -6.83
N ALA A 4 16.16 12.93 -6.39
CA ALA A 4 16.76 11.60 -6.43
C ALA A 4 16.40 10.83 -7.73
N GLY A 5 15.65 11.45 -8.66
CA GLY A 5 15.24 10.85 -9.92
C GLY A 5 13.98 9.96 -9.85
N TRP A 6 13.30 9.90 -8.70
CA TRP A 6 12.11 9.05 -8.54
C TRP A 6 10.83 9.81 -8.88
N SER A 7 10.06 9.25 -9.81
CA SER A 7 8.67 9.63 -10.06
C SER A 7 7.74 9.04 -9.00
N ARG A 8 6.45 9.42 -9.04
CA ARG A 8 5.42 8.79 -8.20
C ARG A 8 5.22 7.32 -8.59
N GLU A 9 5.21 7.03 -9.88
CA GLU A 9 4.98 5.70 -10.44
C GLU A 9 6.10 4.74 -10.04
N ASP A 10 7.35 5.22 -10.03
CA ASP A 10 8.49 4.41 -9.57
C ASP A 10 8.31 3.98 -8.11
N VAL A 11 7.86 4.89 -7.24
CA VAL A 11 7.59 4.58 -5.83
C VAL A 11 6.43 3.58 -5.72
N GLN A 12 5.34 3.77 -6.45
CA GLN A 12 4.19 2.87 -6.44
C GLN A 12 4.59 1.45 -6.88
N ASN A 13 5.33 1.34 -7.99
CA ASN A 13 5.81 0.06 -8.50
C ASN A 13 6.76 -0.62 -7.52
N PHE A 14 7.73 0.13 -7.00
CA PHE A 14 8.68 -0.40 -6.01
C PHE A 14 7.95 -0.92 -4.77
N VAL A 15 7.04 -0.13 -4.18
CA VAL A 15 6.29 -0.57 -3.01
C VAL A 15 5.44 -1.80 -3.35
N PHE A 16 4.71 -1.81 -4.47
CA PHE A 16 3.88 -2.95 -4.88
C PHE A 16 4.67 -4.25 -5.04
N GLU A 17 5.86 -4.19 -5.64
CA GLU A 17 6.71 -5.36 -5.85
C GLU A 17 7.26 -5.93 -4.54
N HIS A 18 7.50 -5.06 -3.55
CA HIS A 18 8.13 -5.40 -2.27
C HIS A 18 7.13 -5.55 -1.11
N SER A 19 5.87 -5.11 -1.26
CA SER A 19 4.82 -5.25 -0.26
C SER A 19 3.94 -6.47 -0.58
N LYS A 20 4.43 -7.65 -0.19
CA LYS A 20 3.72 -8.91 -0.35
C LYS A 20 3.64 -9.63 1.00
N MET A 21 2.57 -10.38 1.18
CA MET A 21 2.35 -11.22 2.35
C MET A 21 1.94 -12.62 1.88
N SER A 22 2.42 -13.66 2.54
CA SER A 22 2.00 -15.03 2.24
C SER A 22 0.52 -15.25 2.56
N GLN A 23 -0.13 -16.17 1.87
CA GLN A 23 -1.50 -16.56 2.23
C GLN A 23 -1.56 -17.13 3.65
N ALA A 24 -0.51 -17.83 4.09
CA ALA A 24 -0.40 -18.36 5.45
C ALA A 24 -0.42 -17.26 6.52
N GLU A 25 0.32 -16.16 6.33
CA GLU A 25 0.28 -15.01 7.24
C GLU A 25 -1.11 -14.38 7.30
N MET A 26 -1.80 -14.26 6.16
CA MET A 26 -3.18 -13.77 6.12
C MET A 26 -4.15 -14.69 6.88
N GLN A 27 -3.93 -16.00 6.81
CA GLN A 27 -4.72 -16.99 7.56
C GLN A 27 -4.46 -16.90 9.06
N ARG A 28 -3.18 -16.79 9.48
CA ARG A 28 -2.81 -16.56 10.89
C ARG A 28 -3.46 -15.30 11.47
N ALA A 29 -3.53 -14.25 10.66
CA ALA A 29 -4.13 -12.97 11.03
C ALA A 29 -5.66 -12.98 10.97
N ASN A 30 -6.31 -14.10 10.61
CA ASN A 30 -7.75 -14.21 10.38
C ASN A 30 -8.30 -13.24 9.31
N ILE A 31 -7.43 -12.79 8.40
CA ILE A 31 -7.82 -11.96 7.24
C ILE A 31 -8.40 -12.84 6.13
N ARG A 32 -7.89 -14.07 6.01
CA ARG A 32 -8.32 -15.07 5.03
C ARG A 32 -8.64 -16.39 5.73
N THR A 33 -9.70 -17.06 5.31
CA THR A 33 -10.05 -18.38 5.86
C THR A 33 -9.24 -19.50 5.19
N GLY A 34 -9.14 -20.64 5.87
CA GLY A 34 -8.53 -21.86 5.35
C GLY A 34 -7.32 -22.34 6.15
N PRO A 35 -6.83 -23.55 5.86
CA PRO A 35 -5.70 -24.14 6.56
C PRO A 35 -4.37 -23.52 6.13
N ILE A 36 -3.43 -23.46 7.08
CA ILE A 36 -2.04 -23.11 6.80
C ILE A 36 -1.34 -24.36 6.25
N THR A 37 -0.77 -24.26 5.04
CA THR A 37 -0.07 -25.34 4.34
C THR A 37 1.25 -24.82 3.77
N ALA A 38 2.14 -25.72 3.34
CA ALA A 38 3.39 -25.31 2.66
C ALA A 38 3.12 -24.48 1.38
N GLU A 39 2.01 -24.76 0.69
CA GLU A 39 1.57 -23.97 -0.47
C GLU A 39 1.15 -22.56 -0.07
N THR A 40 0.40 -22.39 1.03
CA THR A 40 -0.04 -21.05 1.47
C THR A 40 1.12 -20.22 2.04
N GLU A 41 2.17 -20.84 2.57
CA GLU A 41 3.42 -20.18 2.94
C GLU A 41 4.18 -19.68 1.70
N ALA A 42 4.25 -20.50 0.64
CA ALA A 42 4.96 -20.16 -0.59
C ALA A 42 4.19 -19.15 -1.47
N THR A 43 2.86 -19.07 -1.32
CA THR A 43 2.02 -18.23 -2.17
C THR A 43 1.95 -16.80 -1.65
N LEU A 44 2.72 -15.91 -2.26
CA LEU A 44 2.69 -14.48 -1.96
C LEU A 44 1.49 -13.79 -2.63
N GLN A 45 0.88 -12.87 -1.91
CA GLN A 45 -0.18 -11.99 -2.39
C GLN A 45 0.26 -10.54 -2.24
N PRO A 46 0.02 -9.68 -3.25
CA PRO A 46 0.28 -8.26 -3.11
C PRO A 46 -0.69 -7.63 -2.10
N LEU A 47 -0.23 -6.57 -1.42
CA LEU A 47 -1.04 -5.85 -0.44
C LEU A 47 -2.27 -5.14 -1.05
N VAL A 48 -2.15 -4.69 -2.30
CA VAL A 48 -3.20 -4.02 -3.08
C VAL A 48 -3.33 -4.67 -4.46
N HIS A 49 -4.37 -4.35 -5.24
CA HIS A 49 -4.61 -5.02 -6.53
C HIS A 49 -3.70 -4.51 -7.65
N THR A 50 -3.41 -3.21 -7.67
CA THR A 50 -2.50 -2.59 -8.63
C THR A 50 -1.59 -1.58 -7.93
N PRO A 51 -0.40 -1.25 -8.48
CA PRO A 51 0.47 -0.22 -7.90
C PRO A 51 -0.23 1.13 -7.70
N GLN A 52 -1.19 1.47 -8.58
CA GLN A 52 -1.93 2.73 -8.54
C GLN A 52 -2.91 2.83 -7.37
N ASP A 53 -3.20 1.72 -6.68
CA ASP A 53 -3.99 1.74 -5.45
C ASP A 53 -3.21 2.36 -4.26
N PHE A 54 -1.90 2.55 -4.37
CA PHE A 54 -1.13 3.33 -3.40
C PHE A 54 -1.27 4.83 -3.63
N LEU A 55 -1.74 5.57 -2.63
CA LEU A 55 -1.73 7.04 -2.64
C LEU A 55 -0.37 7.56 -2.14
N VAL A 56 0.49 7.97 -3.06
CA VAL A 56 1.82 8.52 -2.73
C VAL A 56 1.81 10.05 -2.83
N ILE A 57 1.96 10.69 -1.68
CA ILE A 57 2.00 12.15 -1.53
C ILE A 57 3.40 12.58 -1.08
N ALA A 58 4.07 13.37 -1.92
CA ALA A 58 5.28 14.07 -1.50
C ALA A 58 4.86 15.35 -0.75
N ALA A 59 4.81 15.27 0.57
CA ALA A 59 4.50 16.39 1.46
C ALA A 59 5.70 16.74 2.36
N GLY A 60 5.74 17.99 2.84
CA GLY A 60 6.80 18.49 3.71
C GLY A 60 7.55 19.69 3.14
N GLY A 61 8.44 20.25 3.94
CA GLY A 61 9.21 21.46 3.61
C GLY A 61 10.67 21.36 4.06
N LYS A 62 11.34 22.51 4.20
CA LYS A 62 12.78 22.56 4.55
C LYS A 62 13.11 22.06 5.97
N ALA A 63 12.11 21.83 6.81
CA ALA A 63 12.28 21.42 8.21
C ALA A 63 12.68 19.95 8.40
N GLY A 64 12.77 19.16 7.32
CA GLY A 64 13.23 17.77 7.37
C GLY A 64 12.37 16.82 6.54
N VAL A 65 12.85 15.59 6.39
CA VAL A 65 12.11 14.51 5.73
C VAL A 65 11.24 13.80 6.76
N GLN A 66 9.93 13.86 6.57
CA GLN A 66 8.96 13.10 7.35
C GLN A 66 8.21 12.15 6.41
N SER A 67 7.88 10.97 6.92
CA SER A 67 7.04 10.02 6.20
C SER A 67 5.98 9.46 7.14
N CYS A 68 4.82 9.16 6.58
CA CYS A 68 3.71 8.54 7.29
C CYS A 68 3.14 7.44 6.41
N TYR A 69 2.87 6.29 7.01
CA TYR A 69 2.08 5.23 6.40
C TYR A 69 0.69 5.23 7.03
N ILE A 70 -0.34 5.36 6.20
CA ILE A 70 -1.73 5.28 6.61
C ILE A 70 -2.32 4.02 5.96
N PRO A 71 -2.59 2.95 6.72
CA PRO A 71 -3.15 1.73 6.17
C PRO A 71 -4.59 1.95 5.69
N GLY A 72 -4.99 1.19 4.66
CA GLY A 72 -6.40 1.09 4.28
C GLY A 72 -7.22 0.39 5.35
N TRP A 73 -8.53 0.70 5.41
CA TRP A 73 -9.48 0.09 6.32
C TRP A 73 -10.57 -0.65 5.56
N GLY A 74 -10.90 -1.89 5.93
CA GLY A 74 -12.01 -2.63 5.30
C GLY A 74 -11.81 -3.04 3.83
N GLY A 75 -10.58 -2.92 3.31
CA GLY A 75 -10.23 -3.26 1.93
C GLY A 75 -10.88 -2.36 0.88
N LYS A 76 -10.50 -2.55 -0.39
CA LYS A 76 -10.93 -1.69 -1.53
C LYS A 76 -12.45 -1.63 -1.70
N ASN A 77 -13.18 -2.67 -1.31
CA ASN A 77 -14.64 -2.72 -1.41
C ASN A 77 -15.35 -2.02 -0.23
N GLY A 78 -14.65 -1.77 0.89
CA GLY A 78 -15.23 -1.16 2.09
C GLY A 78 -14.79 0.29 2.33
N SER A 79 -13.54 0.63 2.03
CA SER A 79 -13.02 1.99 2.14
C SER A 79 -11.92 2.26 1.11
N GLN A 80 -11.98 3.43 0.48
CA GLN A 80 -10.95 3.87 -0.45
C GLN A 80 -10.52 5.30 -0.11
N SER A 81 -9.20 5.50 -0.07
CA SER A 81 -8.62 6.83 0.01
C SER A 81 -8.90 7.58 -1.28
N VAL A 82 -9.40 8.80 -1.18
CA VAL A 82 -9.69 9.67 -2.33
C VAL A 82 -9.03 11.02 -2.15
N THR A 83 -8.66 11.65 -3.27
CA THR A 83 -8.29 13.07 -3.30
C THR A 83 -9.45 13.84 -3.89
N ARG A 84 -9.91 14.88 -3.21
CA ARG A 84 -10.96 15.78 -3.70
C ARG A 84 -10.50 17.23 -3.57
N GLU A 85 -10.80 18.03 -4.57
CA GLU A 85 -10.62 19.49 -4.50
C GLU A 85 -11.54 20.05 -3.41
N ILE A 86 -11.00 20.87 -2.51
CA ILE A 86 -11.78 21.64 -1.53
C ILE A 86 -11.74 23.09 -1.98
N ARG A 87 -12.91 23.66 -2.28
CA ARG A 87 -13.05 25.09 -2.59
C ARG A 87 -13.47 25.82 -1.33
N ILE A 88 -12.69 26.81 -0.96
CA ILE A 88 -12.99 27.72 0.15
C ILE A 88 -13.70 28.94 -0.46
N PRO A 89 -14.80 29.44 0.13
CA PRO A 89 -15.50 30.65 -0.33
C PRO A 89 -14.60 31.88 -0.40
#